data_AF-A0A917ISW0-F1
#
_entry.id   AF-A0A917ISW0-F1
#
_cell.length_a   1.000
_cell.length_b   1.000
_cell.length_c   1.000
_cell.angle_alpha   90.00
_cell.angle_beta   90.00
_cell.angle_gamma   90.00
#
_symmetry.space_group_name_H-M   'P 1'
#
loop_
_entity.id
_entity.type
_entity.pdbx_description
1 polymer ?
#
loop_
_entity_poly.entity_id
_entity_poly.type
_entity_poly.pdbx_seq_one_letter_code
_entity_poly.pdbx_strand_id
1 'polypeptide(L)'
;MANHTRKIGATLLTATMLLASVPTLAQADSLNATPDSLGNPKPTEIGLYHQQHAQMLGDALGPEQIYSNGIHAQEFTGGLVTWSPRTGVQALTGGPEVEAFKTAGGAEKLGALESGAWFSDYCGWSVTSFNYSTRWMVVVDPQTQAASSLDLNSAEAQQWMRDRTSTASCFPDNAPGDEAETPTGPKTEFTVDEALQLERDAMWGSSDGYQAWPTGHLSPLGDRFLVETGIGQQSFVYDLQTGKSAWMDNRVYNEFVKDTDRFGEIAYSLGIGGGRGGLMHNYVGTFFTDQYGGEAEAYGLLSASVRYYPSNGGEIVIDNEPVTEPTDPATVDWSQAEYLKYPGALYYQDGESALIIAANPDGTPVEGATAYRSDWIGYQMTRVAFYSSNSAYSWAYGSIMGGGPTEETALGLPVADSQLVEEDGVEYYVQDFQGGTIKIEKQNRLAERDETFGEITYNDWGRAWLGNQ
;
A
#
# COMPACT_ATOMS: atom_id res chain seq x y z
N MET A 1 27.00 -80.41 23.56
CA MET A 1 26.92 -79.06 22.98
C MET A 1 25.67 -79.01 22.15
N ALA A 2 24.63 -78.34 22.66
CA ALA A 2 23.27 -78.41 22.12
C ALA A 2 23.04 -77.31 21.06
N ASN A 3 22.59 -77.73 19.89
CA ASN A 3 22.14 -76.84 18.81
C ASN A 3 20.69 -76.43 19.06
N HIS A 4 20.44 -75.13 19.27
CA HIS A 4 19.10 -74.56 19.27
C HIS A 4 18.87 -73.71 18.02
N THR A 5 18.09 -74.26 17.10
CA THR A 5 17.46 -73.59 15.96
C THR A 5 16.38 -72.63 16.45
N ARG A 6 16.54 -71.32 16.24
CA ARG A 6 15.48 -70.33 16.50
C ARG A 6 14.54 -70.26 15.29
N LYS A 7 13.25 -70.54 15.54
CA LYS A 7 12.12 -70.31 14.63
C LYS A 7 11.71 -68.84 14.72
N ILE A 8 11.55 -68.18 13.58
CA ILE A 8 10.90 -66.87 13.47
C ILE A 8 9.40 -67.12 13.38
N GLY A 9 8.64 -66.69 14.39
CA GLY A 9 7.19 -66.66 14.37
C GLY A 9 6.70 -65.34 13.77
N ALA A 10 5.96 -65.43 12.67
CA ALA A 10 5.22 -64.31 12.11
C ALA A 10 3.88 -64.17 12.85
N THR A 11 3.69 -63.06 13.56
CA THR A 11 2.39 -62.68 14.12
C THR A 11 1.62 -61.92 13.06
N LEU A 12 0.58 -62.56 12.52
CA LEU A 12 -0.42 -61.92 11.67
C LEU A 12 -1.28 -60.99 12.55
N LEU A 13 -1.08 -59.68 12.44
CA LEU A 13 -2.05 -58.69 12.88
C LEU A 13 -2.95 -58.39 11.67
N THR A 14 -4.17 -58.91 11.69
CA THR A 14 -5.24 -58.54 10.78
C THR A 14 -5.60 -57.07 11.00
N ALA A 15 -5.21 -56.22 10.05
CA ALA A 15 -5.71 -54.86 9.96
C ALA A 15 -7.15 -54.91 9.42
N THR A 16 -8.10 -54.60 10.29
CA THR A 16 -9.48 -54.27 9.88
C THR A 16 -9.41 -52.95 9.12
N MET A 17 -9.48 -52.99 7.78
CA MET A 17 -9.72 -51.78 6.99
C MET A 17 -11.11 -51.25 7.36
N LEU A 18 -11.17 -50.21 8.19
CA LEU A 18 -12.30 -49.29 8.14
C LEU A 18 -12.25 -48.64 6.76
N LEU A 19 -13.23 -48.96 5.92
CA LEU A 19 -13.60 -48.14 4.77
C LEU A 19 -14.10 -46.81 5.34
N ALA A 20 -13.18 -45.87 5.58
CA ALA A 20 -13.56 -44.47 5.62
C ALA A 20 -14.11 -44.15 4.23
N SER A 21 -15.41 -43.88 4.17
CA SER A 21 -16.03 -43.21 3.03
C SER A 21 -15.26 -41.92 2.81
N VAL A 22 -14.35 -41.93 1.84
CA VAL A 22 -13.81 -40.71 1.27
C VAL A 22 -15.04 -39.90 0.86
N PRO A 23 -15.24 -38.67 1.34
CA PRO A 23 -16.25 -37.83 0.73
C PRO A 23 -15.88 -37.79 -0.75
N THR A 24 -16.78 -38.28 -1.58
CA THR A 24 -16.77 -38.03 -3.01
C THR A 24 -16.55 -36.53 -3.14
N LEU A 25 -15.35 -36.13 -3.56
CA LEU A 25 -15.08 -34.82 -4.11
C LEU A 25 -16.16 -34.63 -5.18
N ALA A 26 -17.19 -33.86 -4.85
CA ALA A 26 -18.01 -33.26 -5.86
C ALA A 26 -17.00 -32.53 -6.74
N GLN A 27 -16.87 -33.02 -7.97
CA GLN A 27 -16.04 -32.39 -8.98
C GLN A 27 -16.45 -30.92 -8.98
N ALA A 28 -15.48 -30.05 -8.71
CA ALA A 28 -15.53 -28.67 -9.15
C ALA A 28 -15.63 -28.72 -10.67
N ASP A 29 -16.84 -28.96 -11.17
CA ASP A 29 -17.12 -29.16 -12.57
C ASP A 29 -16.90 -27.80 -13.24
N SER A 30 -15.79 -27.74 -13.97
CA SER A 30 -15.33 -26.62 -14.79
C SER A 30 -15.32 -25.26 -14.10
N LEU A 31 -14.20 -24.94 -13.43
CA LEU A 31 -13.63 -23.59 -13.55
C LEU A 31 -13.60 -23.28 -15.05
N ASN A 32 -14.25 -22.20 -15.50
CA ASN A 32 -14.29 -21.77 -16.90
C ASN A 32 -12.88 -21.41 -17.38
N ALA A 33 -12.09 -22.42 -17.67
CA ALA A 33 -10.70 -22.30 -18.08
C ALA A 33 -10.66 -21.98 -19.56
N THR A 34 -10.21 -20.78 -19.93
CA THR A 34 -9.63 -20.57 -21.26
C THR A 34 -8.45 -21.54 -21.43
N PRO A 35 -8.43 -22.37 -22.48
CA PRO A 35 -7.28 -23.22 -22.75
C PRO A 35 -6.02 -22.38 -22.99
N ASP A 36 -4.87 -22.81 -22.50
CA ASP A 36 -3.58 -22.23 -22.85
C ASP A 36 -3.25 -22.46 -24.34
N SER A 37 -2.11 -21.94 -24.81
CA SER A 37 -1.65 -22.11 -26.19
C SER A 37 -1.39 -23.58 -26.59
N LEU A 38 -1.46 -24.51 -25.64
CA LEU A 38 -1.29 -25.95 -25.80
C LEU A 38 -2.62 -26.72 -25.62
N GLY A 39 -3.74 -26.02 -25.38
CA GLY A 39 -5.06 -26.61 -25.17
C GLY A 39 -5.31 -27.14 -23.76
N ASN A 40 -4.41 -26.88 -22.80
CA ASN A 40 -4.63 -27.27 -21.41
C ASN A 40 -5.54 -26.25 -20.72
N PRO A 41 -6.52 -26.67 -19.91
CA PRO A 41 -7.34 -25.75 -19.15
C PRO A 41 -6.45 -24.94 -18.19
N LYS A 42 -6.32 -23.62 -18.41
CA LYS A 42 -5.69 -22.72 -17.45
C LYS A 42 -6.72 -22.36 -16.38
N PRO A 43 -6.45 -22.60 -15.07
CA PRO A 43 -7.36 -22.18 -14.01
C PRO A 43 -7.59 -20.65 -14.09
N THR A 44 -8.83 -20.22 -13.83
CA THR A 44 -9.16 -18.81 -13.68
C THR A 44 -8.41 -18.22 -12.47
N GLU A 45 -8.33 -16.90 -12.39
CA GLU A 45 -7.67 -16.23 -11.26
C GLU A 45 -8.35 -16.60 -9.92
N ILE A 46 -9.68 -16.68 -9.92
CA ILE A 46 -10.47 -17.18 -8.78
C ILE A 46 -10.15 -18.66 -8.49
N GLY A 47 -10.01 -19.49 -9.53
CA GLY A 47 -9.63 -20.89 -9.38
C GLY A 47 -8.24 -21.09 -8.78
N LEU A 48 -7.26 -20.27 -9.17
CA LEU A 48 -5.91 -20.27 -8.59
C LEU A 48 -5.94 -19.85 -7.11
N TYR A 49 -6.71 -18.81 -6.79
CA TYR A 49 -6.90 -18.38 -5.41
C TYR A 49 -7.55 -19.47 -4.55
N HIS A 50 -8.60 -20.12 -5.06
CA HIS A 50 -9.25 -21.22 -4.34
C HIS A 50 -8.30 -22.38 -4.05
N GLN A 51 -7.43 -22.75 -4.99
CA GLN A 51 -6.42 -23.81 -4.74
C GLN A 51 -5.48 -23.48 -3.58
N GLN A 52 -5.13 -22.20 -3.41
CA GLN A 52 -4.25 -21.75 -2.32
C GLN A 52 -5.00 -21.60 -0.99
N HIS A 53 -6.31 -21.36 -1.04
CA HIS A 53 -7.13 -20.98 0.11
C HIS A 53 -8.31 -21.94 0.39
N ALA A 54 -8.26 -23.17 -0.12
CA ALA A 54 -9.35 -24.14 -0.05
C ALA A 54 -9.80 -24.45 1.38
N GLN A 55 -8.89 -24.42 2.36
CA GLN A 55 -9.23 -24.65 3.78
C GLN A 55 -10.11 -23.54 4.37
N MET A 56 -9.93 -22.30 3.89
CA MET A 56 -10.68 -21.13 4.36
C MET A 56 -12.02 -20.99 3.62
N LEU A 57 -12.00 -21.18 2.30
CA LEU A 57 -13.18 -20.98 1.44
C LEU A 57 -14.11 -22.20 1.43
N GLY A 58 -13.58 -23.40 1.66
CA GLY A 58 -14.32 -24.66 1.53
C GLY A 58 -14.79 -24.93 0.10
N ASP A 59 -15.94 -25.58 -0.05
CA ASP A 59 -16.45 -26.01 -1.36
C ASP A 59 -17.10 -24.85 -2.12
N ALA A 60 -16.99 -24.85 -3.45
CA ALA A 60 -17.71 -23.89 -4.29
C ALA A 60 -19.22 -24.15 -4.24
N LEU A 61 -20.01 -23.09 -4.09
CA LEU A 61 -21.48 -23.16 -4.06
C LEU A 61 -22.12 -23.07 -5.45
N GLY A 62 -21.33 -22.67 -6.45
CA GLY A 62 -21.76 -22.58 -7.84
C GLY A 62 -20.59 -22.29 -8.78
N PRO A 63 -20.85 -22.20 -10.10
CA PRO A 63 -19.83 -21.81 -11.06
C PRO A 63 -19.43 -20.34 -10.87
N GLU A 64 -18.23 -19.99 -11.35
CA GLU A 64 -17.80 -18.60 -11.50
C GLU A 64 -18.74 -17.85 -12.45
N GLN A 65 -19.28 -16.73 -11.98
CA GLN A 65 -20.15 -15.84 -12.73
C GLN A 65 -19.33 -14.68 -13.31
N ILE A 66 -19.57 -14.39 -14.58
CA ILE A 66 -18.99 -13.23 -15.29
C ILE A 66 -20.14 -12.27 -15.55
N TYR A 67 -20.12 -11.13 -14.88
CA TYR A 67 -21.17 -10.11 -14.99
C TYR A 67 -20.94 -9.22 -16.21
N SER A 68 -21.99 -8.51 -16.62
CA SER A 68 -21.97 -7.59 -17.78
C SER A 68 -20.97 -6.44 -17.62
N ASN A 69 -20.64 -6.08 -16.37
CA ASN A 69 -19.60 -5.10 -16.03
C ASN A 69 -18.17 -5.69 -16.11
N GLY A 70 -17.99 -6.94 -16.55
CA GLY A 70 -16.68 -7.58 -16.67
C GLY A 70 -16.07 -8.07 -15.36
N ILE A 71 -16.83 -8.04 -14.26
CA ILE A 71 -16.41 -8.57 -12.97
C ILE A 71 -16.69 -10.06 -12.91
N HIS A 72 -15.74 -10.80 -12.34
CA HIS A 72 -15.89 -12.21 -12.06
C HIS A 72 -16.17 -12.41 -10.58
N ALA A 73 -17.09 -13.30 -10.23
CA ALA A 73 -17.29 -13.69 -8.84
C ALA A 73 -17.69 -15.15 -8.69
N GLN A 74 -17.28 -15.78 -7.59
CA GLN A 74 -17.68 -17.13 -7.24
C GLN A 74 -17.93 -17.24 -5.74
N GLU A 75 -19.06 -17.83 -5.37
CA GLU A 75 -19.42 -18.13 -3.99
C GLU A 75 -18.87 -19.50 -3.57
N PHE A 76 -18.36 -19.55 -2.35
CA PHE A 76 -17.86 -20.74 -1.65
C PHE A 76 -18.52 -20.82 -0.28
N THR A 77 -18.49 -22.01 0.35
CA THR A 77 -19.10 -22.23 1.67
C THR A 77 -18.59 -21.27 2.75
N GLY A 78 -17.35 -20.79 2.63
CA GLY A 78 -16.68 -19.90 3.57
C GLY A 78 -16.59 -18.43 3.12
N GLY A 79 -17.04 -18.08 1.91
CA GLY A 79 -16.92 -16.71 1.42
C GLY A 79 -17.27 -16.48 -0.05
N LEU A 80 -17.17 -15.22 -0.47
CA LEU A 80 -17.27 -14.78 -1.85
C LEU A 80 -15.88 -14.38 -2.34
N VAL A 81 -15.46 -14.86 -3.51
CA VAL A 81 -14.25 -14.38 -4.19
C VAL A 81 -14.66 -13.58 -5.41
N THR A 82 -14.11 -12.38 -5.56
CA THR A 82 -14.29 -11.55 -6.75
C THR A 82 -12.95 -11.34 -7.45
N TRP A 83 -12.98 -11.18 -8.77
CA TRP A 83 -11.81 -10.81 -9.54
C TRP A 83 -12.15 -9.75 -10.58
N SER A 84 -11.21 -8.82 -10.74
CA SER A 84 -11.13 -7.93 -11.88
C SER A 84 -9.66 -7.64 -12.22
N PRO A 85 -9.32 -7.31 -13.48
CA PRO A 85 -8.01 -6.78 -13.83
C PRO A 85 -7.52 -5.62 -12.95
N ARG A 86 -8.43 -4.78 -12.44
CA ARG A 86 -8.07 -3.62 -11.59
C ARG A 86 -7.80 -3.99 -10.14
N THR A 87 -8.62 -4.84 -9.55
CA THR A 87 -8.59 -5.11 -8.11
C THR A 87 -7.84 -6.39 -7.74
N GLY A 88 -7.49 -7.20 -8.74
CA GLY A 88 -6.95 -8.54 -8.52
C GLY A 88 -7.99 -9.49 -7.93
N VAL A 89 -7.54 -10.61 -7.37
CA VAL A 89 -8.43 -11.56 -6.68
C VAL A 89 -8.56 -11.14 -5.22
N GLN A 90 -9.79 -10.93 -4.76
CA GLN A 90 -10.10 -10.56 -3.38
C GLN A 90 -11.21 -11.45 -2.84
N ALA A 91 -11.15 -11.75 -1.54
CA ALA A 91 -12.12 -12.59 -0.85
C ALA A 91 -12.79 -11.85 0.29
N LEU A 92 -14.11 -11.98 0.37
CA LEU A 92 -14.92 -11.63 1.52
C LEU A 92 -15.33 -12.91 2.23
N THR A 93 -14.82 -13.12 3.44
CA THR A 93 -15.09 -14.30 4.26
C THR A 93 -16.12 -13.98 5.33
N GLY A 94 -16.95 -14.96 5.67
CA GLY A 94 -18.06 -14.79 6.62
C GLY A 94 -19.42 -14.72 5.94
N GLY A 95 -20.33 -15.59 6.38
CA GLY A 95 -21.67 -15.72 5.79
C GLY A 95 -22.51 -14.43 5.87
N PRO A 96 -22.63 -13.80 7.06
CA PRO A 96 -23.34 -12.53 7.21
C PRO A 96 -22.78 -11.41 6.32
N GLU A 97 -21.46 -11.32 6.20
CA GLU A 97 -20.78 -10.28 5.42
C GLU A 97 -21.02 -10.46 3.92
N VAL A 98 -20.92 -11.70 3.42
CA VAL A 98 -21.24 -12.05 2.03
C VAL A 98 -22.70 -11.73 1.72
N GLU A 99 -23.63 -12.08 2.60
CA GLU A 99 -25.05 -11.77 2.41
C GLU A 99 -25.34 -10.28 2.46
N ALA A 100 -24.65 -9.51 3.31
CA ALA A 100 -24.75 -8.05 3.33
C ALA A 100 -24.26 -7.43 2.01
N PHE A 101 -23.10 -7.86 1.50
CA PHE A 101 -22.59 -7.38 0.22
C PHE A 101 -23.52 -7.71 -0.95
N LYS A 102 -24.08 -8.94 -0.98
CA LYS A 102 -25.07 -9.36 -1.99
C LYS A 102 -26.35 -8.54 -1.89
N THR A 103 -26.83 -8.29 -0.67
CA THR A 103 -28.04 -7.48 -0.42
C THR A 103 -27.86 -6.03 -0.88
N ALA A 104 -26.65 -5.47 -0.75
CA ALA A 104 -26.31 -4.13 -1.24
C ALA A 104 -26.32 -4.03 -2.78
N GLY A 105 -26.25 -5.18 -3.47
CA GLY A 105 -26.26 -5.28 -4.94
C GLY A 105 -25.16 -6.20 -5.50
N GLY A 106 -24.27 -6.71 -4.65
CA GLY A 106 -23.25 -7.69 -5.03
C GLY A 106 -22.28 -7.22 -6.12
N ALA A 107 -21.53 -8.17 -6.68
CA ALA A 107 -20.50 -7.89 -7.68
C ALA A 107 -21.06 -7.35 -9.01
N GLU A 108 -22.34 -7.64 -9.32
CA GLU A 108 -23.01 -7.09 -10.51
C GLU A 108 -23.16 -5.58 -10.45
N LYS A 109 -23.61 -5.04 -9.30
CA LYS A 109 -23.82 -3.60 -9.12
C LYS A 109 -22.59 -2.90 -8.57
N LEU A 110 -22.00 -3.45 -7.53
CA LEU A 110 -20.97 -2.80 -6.70
C LEU A 110 -19.55 -3.13 -7.16
N GLY A 111 -19.41 -4.13 -8.03
CA GLY A 111 -18.16 -4.50 -8.68
C GLY A 111 -17.29 -5.46 -7.88
N ALA A 112 -16.03 -5.62 -8.28
CA ALA A 112 -15.09 -6.48 -7.56
C ALA A 112 -14.66 -5.82 -6.26
N LEU A 113 -14.45 -6.62 -5.23
CA LEU A 113 -13.83 -6.19 -3.98
C LEU A 113 -12.41 -5.68 -4.26
N GLU A 114 -12.03 -4.62 -3.56
CA GLU A 114 -10.66 -4.07 -3.58
C GLU A 114 -9.82 -4.60 -2.41
N SER A 115 -10.46 -5.15 -1.38
CA SER A 115 -9.83 -5.72 -0.20
C SER A 115 -10.75 -6.76 0.46
N GLY A 116 -10.21 -7.49 1.43
CA GLY A 116 -11.04 -8.15 2.45
C GLY A 116 -11.80 -7.14 3.33
N ALA A 117 -12.67 -7.64 4.21
CA ALA A 117 -13.38 -6.79 5.17
C ALA A 117 -12.41 -6.12 6.15
N TRP A 118 -12.65 -4.84 6.42
CA TRP A 118 -11.89 -4.02 7.37
C TRP A 118 -12.84 -3.34 8.34
N PHE A 119 -12.36 -3.02 9.54
CA PHE A 119 -13.17 -2.39 10.56
C PHE A 119 -13.11 -0.87 10.42
N SER A 120 -14.27 -0.23 10.21
CA SER A 120 -14.45 1.21 10.25
C SER A 120 -14.90 1.62 11.65
N ASP A 121 -14.20 2.58 12.28
CA ASP A 121 -14.62 3.14 13.58
C ASP A 121 -16.02 3.78 13.54
N TYR A 122 -16.49 4.12 12.34
CA TYR A 122 -17.77 4.79 12.12
C TYR A 122 -18.87 3.82 11.69
N CYS A 123 -18.54 2.85 10.84
CA CYS A 123 -19.50 1.98 10.15
C CYS A 123 -19.43 0.51 10.56
N GLY A 124 -18.46 0.12 11.39
CA GLY A 124 -18.17 -1.29 11.66
C GLY A 124 -17.48 -1.98 10.47
N TRP A 125 -17.60 -3.30 10.39
CA TRP A 125 -17.08 -4.07 9.26
C TRP A 125 -17.59 -3.57 7.91
N SER A 126 -16.65 -3.23 7.03
CA SER A 126 -16.89 -2.64 5.72
C SER A 126 -15.96 -3.24 4.67
N VAL A 127 -16.34 -3.12 3.41
CA VAL A 127 -15.47 -3.40 2.26
C VAL A 127 -15.48 -2.20 1.33
N THR A 128 -14.45 -2.08 0.49
CA THR A 128 -14.54 -1.26 -0.71
C THR A 128 -14.62 -2.14 -1.95
N SER A 129 -15.41 -1.71 -2.93
CA SER A 129 -15.56 -2.41 -4.20
C SER A 129 -15.59 -1.43 -5.36
N PHE A 130 -15.26 -1.92 -6.55
CA PHE A 130 -15.16 -1.08 -7.74
C PHE A 130 -15.74 -1.77 -8.97
N ASN A 131 -16.66 -1.09 -9.65
CA ASN A 131 -17.41 -1.62 -10.80
C ASN A 131 -16.98 -1.01 -12.15
N TYR A 132 -15.76 -0.48 -12.26
CA TYR A 132 -15.25 0.30 -13.40
C TYR A 132 -15.74 1.74 -13.53
N SER A 133 -16.81 2.13 -12.83
CA SER A 133 -17.35 3.49 -12.87
C SER A 133 -17.39 4.16 -11.50
N THR A 134 -17.75 3.40 -10.49
CA THR A 134 -18.02 3.86 -9.14
C THR A 134 -17.24 3.01 -8.16
N ARG A 135 -16.58 3.69 -7.23
CA ARG A 135 -15.94 3.07 -6.06
C ARG A 135 -16.91 3.15 -4.90
N TRP A 136 -17.31 2.01 -4.39
CA TRP A 136 -18.29 1.90 -3.31
C TRP A 136 -17.57 1.60 -2.00
N MET A 137 -18.02 2.19 -0.91
CA MET A 137 -17.89 1.63 0.42
C MET A 137 -19.18 0.90 0.75
N VAL A 138 -19.08 -0.34 1.22
CA VAL A 138 -20.23 -1.19 1.55
C VAL A 138 -20.08 -1.66 2.99
N VAL A 139 -21.09 -1.43 3.81
CA VAL A 139 -21.11 -1.89 5.20
C VAL A 139 -21.59 -3.34 5.21
N VAL A 140 -20.72 -4.23 5.68
CA VAL A 140 -20.97 -5.67 5.76
C VAL A 140 -21.20 -6.16 7.19
N ASP A 141 -21.11 -5.25 8.15
CA ASP A 141 -21.32 -5.54 9.57
C ASP A 141 -22.80 -5.80 9.90
N PRO A 142 -23.15 -7.00 10.41
CA PRO A 142 -24.52 -7.31 10.79
C PRO A 142 -25.03 -6.51 12.01
N GLN A 143 -24.14 -5.86 12.77
CA GLN A 143 -24.49 -5.14 14.01
C GLN A 143 -24.75 -3.65 13.80
N THR A 144 -24.34 -3.09 12.67
CA THR A 144 -24.50 -1.65 12.37
C THR A 144 -25.57 -1.43 11.30
N GLN A 145 -25.17 -1.17 10.06
CA GLN A 145 -26.02 -0.85 8.92
C GLN A 145 -25.68 -1.75 7.73
N ALA A 146 -25.78 -3.07 7.94
CA ALA A 146 -25.52 -4.08 6.93
C ALA A 146 -26.21 -3.76 5.60
N ALA A 147 -25.49 -3.99 4.51
CA ALA A 147 -25.91 -3.74 3.13
C ALA A 147 -26.07 -2.27 2.73
N SER A 148 -25.74 -1.32 3.62
CA SER A 148 -25.62 0.09 3.24
C SER A 148 -24.43 0.29 2.32
N SER A 149 -24.57 1.14 1.31
CA SER A 149 -23.49 1.46 0.38
C SER A 149 -23.41 2.95 0.07
N LEU A 150 -22.19 3.42 -0.14
CA LEU A 150 -21.88 4.82 -0.42
C LEU A 150 -20.93 4.89 -1.61
N ASP A 151 -21.35 5.61 -2.66
CA ASP A 151 -20.44 6.00 -3.74
C ASP A 151 -19.40 6.98 -3.18
N LEU A 152 -18.15 6.54 -3.09
CA LEU A 152 -17.05 7.32 -2.52
C LEU A 152 -16.70 8.58 -3.32
N ASN A 153 -17.15 8.67 -4.57
CA ASN A 153 -16.97 9.84 -5.43
C ASN A 153 -18.16 10.82 -5.33
N SER A 154 -19.25 10.45 -4.66
CA SER A 154 -20.43 11.30 -4.52
C SER A 154 -20.20 12.50 -3.60
N ALA A 155 -20.98 13.57 -3.80
CA ALA A 155 -20.99 14.72 -2.90
C ALA A 155 -21.38 14.32 -1.47
N GLU A 156 -22.24 13.30 -1.32
CA GLU A 156 -22.61 12.73 -0.04
C GLU A 156 -21.41 12.10 0.67
N ALA A 157 -20.61 11.29 -0.05
CA ALA A 157 -19.40 10.70 0.53
C ALA A 157 -18.38 11.74 0.93
N GLN A 158 -18.19 12.77 0.10
CA GLN A 158 -17.30 13.87 0.45
C GLN A 158 -17.76 14.62 1.70
N GLN A 159 -19.07 14.82 1.86
CA GLN A 159 -19.62 15.43 3.06
C GLN A 159 -19.46 14.52 4.28
N TRP A 160 -19.79 13.24 4.16
CA TRP A 160 -19.61 12.27 5.23
C TRP A 160 -18.14 12.16 5.66
N MET A 161 -17.19 12.11 4.72
CA MET A 161 -15.76 12.07 5.04
C MET A 161 -15.29 13.30 5.83
N ARG A 162 -15.88 14.48 5.59
CA ARG A 162 -15.61 15.70 6.37
C ARG A 162 -16.22 15.65 7.77
N ASP A 163 -17.44 15.12 7.88
CA ASP A 163 -18.23 15.23 9.10
C ASP A 163 -18.05 14.06 10.07
N ARG A 164 -17.67 12.88 9.57
CA ARG A 164 -17.69 11.60 10.31
C ARG A 164 -16.92 11.62 11.64
N THR A 165 -15.82 12.38 11.71
CA THR A 165 -15.04 12.54 12.96
C THR A 165 -15.82 13.31 14.02
N SER A 166 -16.63 14.29 13.61
CA SER A 166 -17.44 15.12 14.52
C SER A 166 -18.78 14.47 14.87
N THR A 167 -19.35 13.68 13.94
CA THR A 167 -20.65 13.03 14.13
C THR A 167 -20.52 11.64 14.75
N ALA A 168 -19.32 11.03 14.71
CA ALA A 168 -19.06 9.66 15.12
C ALA A 168 -20.09 8.66 14.56
N SER A 169 -20.60 8.95 13.36
CA SER A 169 -21.72 8.24 12.75
C SER A 169 -21.32 7.73 11.37
N CYS A 170 -21.80 6.56 11.01
CA CYS A 170 -21.77 6.11 9.63
C CYS A 170 -22.72 6.97 8.76
N PHE A 171 -22.59 6.86 7.43
CA PHE A 171 -23.38 7.65 6.50
C PHE A 171 -24.89 7.36 6.64
N PRO A 172 -25.77 8.31 6.25
CA PRO A 172 -27.21 8.10 6.28
C PRO A 172 -27.60 6.87 5.45
N ASP A 173 -28.57 6.11 5.94
CA ASP A 173 -28.97 4.81 5.39
C ASP A 173 -29.46 4.95 3.92
N ASN A 174 -28.59 4.62 2.97
CA ASN A 174 -28.90 4.48 1.56
C ASN A 174 -29.36 3.04 1.29
N ALA A 175 -30.48 2.65 1.89
CA ALA A 175 -31.21 1.45 1.48
C ALA A 175 -31.42 1.47 -0.05
N PRO A 176 -31.47 0.32 -0.74
CA PRO A 176 -31.46 0.27 -2.20
C PRO A 176 -32.73 0.91 -2.78
N GLY A 177 -32.64 2.20 -3.07
CA GLY A 177 -33.68 3.02 -3.68
C GLY A 177 -33.08 3.82 -4.81
N ASP A 178 -33.62 3.56 -6.01
CA ASP A 178 -33.53 4.25 -7.29
C ASP A 178 -32.23 4.95 -7.68
N GLU A 179 -31.68 4.50 -8.81
CA GLU A 179 -30.56 5.06 -9.57
C GLU A 179 -30.34 6.56 -9.30
N ALA A 180 -29.26 6.87 -8.56
CA ALA A 180 -28.75 8.23 -8.55
C ALA A 180 -28.44 8.62 -10.00
N GLU A 181 -29.13 9.65 -10.50
CA GLU A 181 -28.88 10.19 -11.82
C GLU A 181 -27.39 10.49 -11.95
N THR A 182 -26.75 9.79 -12.89
CA THR A 182 -25.35 10.01 -13.22
C THR A 182 -25.18 11.49 -13.60
N PRO A 183 -24.16 12.20 -13.09
CA PRO A 183 -23.88 13.55 -13.55
C PRO A 183 -23.71 13.54 -15.07
N THR A 184 -24.64 14.16 -15.80
CA THR A 184 -24.62 14.29 -17.26
C THR A 184 -23.68 15.43 -17.67
N GLY A 185 -22.44 15.37 -17.19
CA GLY A 185 -21.34 16.05 -17.87
C GLY A 185 -21.01 15.29 -19.17
N PRO A 186 -20.44 15.97 -20.19
CA PRO A 186 -19.96 15.27 -21.37
C PRO A 186 -18.86 14.28 -20.94
N LYS A 187 -19.21 12.99 -20.90
CA LYS A 187 -18.24 11.90 -20.81
C LYS A 187 -17.61 11.75 -22.19
N THR A 188 -16.37 12.19 -22.34
CA THR A 188 -15.56 11.80 -23.49
C THR A 188 -15.03 10.41 -23.17
N GLU A 189 -15.74 9.37 -23.61
CA GLU A 189 -15.24 8.00 -23.52
C GLU A 189 -14.13 7.83 -24.57
N PHE A 190 -12.91 7.58 -24.09
CA PHE A 190 -11.80 7.15 -24.94
C PHE A 190 -11.88 5.64 -25.10
N THR A 191 -11.56 5.15 -26.29
CA THR A 191 -11.29 3.72 -26.45
C THR A 191 -10.03 3.34 -25.66
N VAL A 192 -9.93 2.07 -25.25
CA VAL A 192 -8.73 1.54 -24.57
C VAL A 192 -7.46 1.81 -25.40
N ASP A 193 -7.54 1.71 -26.72
CA ASP A 193 -6.39 1.99 -27.62
C ASP A 193 -5.99 3.47 -27.62
N GLU A 194 -6.94 4.39 -27.51
CA GLU A 194 -6.68 5.83 -27.38
C GLU A 194 -6.08 6.15 -26.01
N ALA A 195 -6.60 5.56 -24.93
CA ALA A 195 -6.04 5.72 -23.59
C ALA A 195 -4.60 5.17 -23.50
N LEU A 196 -4.34 4.00 -24.09
CA LEU A 196 -3.00 3.40 -24.17
C LEU A 196 -2.04 4.23 -25.05
N GLN A 197 -2.55 4.93 -26.06
CA GLN A 197 -1.73 5.85 -26.85
C GLN A 197 -1.37 7.11 -26.03
N LEU A 198 -2.34 7.70 -25.33
CA LEU A 198 -2.12 8.84 -24.43
C LEU A 198 -1.15 8.51 -23.29
N GLU A 199 -1.12 7.26 -22.83
CA GLU A 199 -0.16 6.77 -21.85
C GLU A 199 1.25 6.63 -22.44
N ARG A 200 1.39 6.02 -23.62
CA ARG A 200 2.68 5.91 -24.31
C ARG A 200 3.30 7.29 -24.53
N ASP A 201 2.47 8.29 -24.74
CA ASP A 201 2.89 9.69 -24.92
C ASP A 201 3.18 10.38 -23.56
N ALA A 202 2.59 9.92 -22.45
CA ALA A 202 2.83 10.42 -21.08
C ALA A 202 4.13 9.90 -20.44
N MET A 203 4.55 8.69 -20.84
CA MET A 203 5.66 7.98 -20.20
C MET A 203 6.97 8.24 -20.94
N TRP A 204 7.84 9.01 -20.31
CA TRP A 204 9.26 9.02 -20.69
C TRP A 204 9.98 7.94 -19.89
N GLY A 205 10.03 6.72 -20.44
CA GLY A 205 10.93 5.62 -20.06
C GLY A 205 11.24 5.42 -18.58
N SER A 206 10.59 4.44 -17.94
CA SER A 206 11.21 3.74 -16.80
C SER A 206 11.20 2.23 -17.06
N SER A 207 12.31 1.58 -16.69
CA SER A 207 12.62 0.18 -17.00
C SER A 207 12.02 -0.81 -16.01
N ASP A 208 11.38 -0.39 -14.92
CA ASP A 208 11.15 -1.28 -13.78
C ASP A 208 9.75 -1.13 -13.14
N GLY A 209 8.86 -2.06 -13.49
CA GLY A 209 8.10 -2.90 -12.54
C GLY A 209 6.92 -2.33 -11.73
N TYR A 210 6.73 -1.03 -11.59
CA TYR A 210 5.64 -0.44 -10.77
C TYR A 210 4.59 0.29 -11.61
N GLN A 211 4.23 -0.26 -12.76
CA GLN A 211 3.28 0.34 -13.69
C GLN A 211 1.93 -0.35 -13.54
N ALA A 212 1.03 0.32 -12.84
CA ALA A 212 -0.39 0.04 -12.99
C ALA A 212 -0.88 0.81 -14.22
N TRP A 213 -1.53 0.11 -15.14
CA TRP A 213 -1.93 0.65 -16.45
C TRP A 213 -3.24 1.42 -16.31
N PRO A 214 -3.46 2.52 -17.07
CA PRO A 214 -4.73 3.20 -17.08
C PRO A 214 -5.75 2.28 -17.73
N THR A 215 -6.93 2.20 -17.13
CA THR A 215 -8.01 1.34 -17.62
C THR A 215 -8.76 1.98 -18.80
N GLY A 216 -8.50 3.26 -19.07
CA GLY A 216 -9.19 4.05 -20.09
C GLY A 216 -10.48 4.70 -19.59
N HIS A 217 -10.78 4.55 -18.30
CA HIS A 217 -11.96 5.13 -17.66
C HIS A 217 -11.65 6.53 -17.13
N LEU A 218 -11.43 7.46 -18.07
CA LEU A 218 -11.16 8.85 -17.76
C LEU A 218 -12.45 9.59 -17.39
N SER A 219 -12.44 10.22 -16.22
CA SER A 219 -13.49 11.10 -15.74
C SER A 219 -13.11 12.56 -15.96
N PRO A 220 -14.04 13.45 -16.35
CA PRO A 220 -13.74 14.87 -16.43
C PRO A 220 -13.39 15.46 -15.07
N LEU A 221 -12.33 16.26 -15.02
CA LEU A 221 -11.99 17.16 -13.92
C LEU A 221 -12.05 18.59 -14.44
N GLY A 222 -13.20 19.24 -14.20
CA GLY A 222 -13.54 20.51 -14.82
C GLY A 222 -13.61 20.40 -16.36
N ASP A 223 -13.36 21.51 -17.05
CA ASP A 223 -13.40 21.59 -18.51
C ASP A 223 -12.03 21.33 -19.18
N ARG A 224 -10.97 21.15 -18.38
CA ARG A 224 -9.58 21.10 -18.86
C ARG A 224 -8.98 19.71 -18.78
N PHE A 225 -9.32 18.91 -17.76
CA PHE A 225 -8.61 17.66 -17.50
C PHE A 225 -9.51 16.45 -17.62
N LEU A 226 -8.89 15.34 -17.97
CA LEU A 226 -9.43 14.00 -17.90
C LEU A 226 -8.56 13.20 -16.95
N VAL A 227 -9.17 12.54 -15.98
CA VAL A 227 -8.45 11.92 -14.87
C VAL A 227 -8.91 10.50 -14.65
N GLU A 228 -7.97 9.62 -14.31
CA GLU A 228 -8.27 8.29 -13.80
C GLU A 228 -7.60 8.10 -12.46
N THR A 229 -8.40 7.93 -11.41
CA THR A 229 -7.94 7.83 -10.02
C THR A 229 -8.10 6.42 -9.46
N GLY A 230 -7.34 6.10 -8.41
CA GLY A 230 -7.43 4.81 -7.74
C GLY A 230 -6.71 3.69 -8.50
N ILE A 231 -5.70 4.06 -9.30
CA ILE A 231 -4.79 3.14 -9.96
C ILE A 231 -3.62 2.90 -9.00
N GLY A 232 -3.84 2.03 -8.01
CA GLY A 232 -2.85 1.82 -6.94
C GLY A 232 -2.53 3.13 -6.20
N GLN A 233 -1.25 3.50 -6.13
CA GLN A 233 -0.77 4.73 -5.48
C GLN A 233 -0.72 5.94 -6.43
N GLN A 234 -1.25 5.80 -7.65
CA GLN A 234 -1.12 6.80 -8.71
C GLN A 234 -2.49 7.17 -9.30
N SER A 235 -2.50 8.35 -9.91
CA SER A 235 -3.59 8.88 -10.72
C SER A 235 -3.03 9.32 -12.07
N PHE A 236 -3.75 9.03 -13.15
CA PHE A 236 -3.41 9.49 -14.48
C PHE A 236 -4.18 10.78 -14.78
N VAL A 237 -3.50 11.78 -15.35
CA VAL A 237 -4.11 13.06 -15.72
C VAL A 237 -3.74 13.39 -17.17
N TYR A 238 -4.74 13.74 -17.97
CA TYR A 238 -4.60 14.24 -19.33
C TYR A 238 -5.19 15.64 -19.45
N ASP A 239 -4.40 16.58 -19.98
CA ASP A 239 -4.78 17.96 -20.21
C ASP A 239 -5.31 18.12 -21.64
N LEU A 240 -6.62 18.37 -21.76
CA LEU A 240 -7.32 18.56 -23.03
C LEU A 240 -6.82 19.78 -23.81
N GLN A 241 -6.26 20.77 -23.12
CA GLN A 241 -5.81 22.02 -23.75
C GLN A 241 -4.44 21.87 -24.40
N THR A 242 -3.52 21.19 -23.72
CA THR A 242 -2.13 21.03 -24.18
C THR A 242 -1.91 19.71 -24.92
N GLY A 243 -2.82 18.74 -24.76
CA GLY A 243 -2.67 17.38 -25.30
C GLY A 243 -1.61 16.56 -24.58
N LYS A 244 -1.18 16.98 -23.38
CA LYS A 244 -0.16 16.30 -22.57
C LYS A 244 -0.80 15.51 -21.45
N SER A 245 -0.09 14.48 -21.00
CA SER A 245 -0.50 13.59 -19.91
C SER A 245 0.65 13.34 -18.95
N ALA A 246 0.31 13.01 -17.72
CA ALA A 246 1.28 12.57 -16.72
C ALA A 246 0.65 11.62 -15.72
N TRP A 247 1.47 10.72 -15.21
CA TRP A 247 1.22 10.03 -13.96
C TRP A 247 1.54 10.94 -12.78
N MET A 248 0.66 10.93 -11.80
CA MET A 248 0.82 11.64 -10.54
C MET A 248 0.74 10.64 -9.40
N ASP A 249 1.63 10.78 -8.42
CA ASP A 249 1.37 10.20 -7.11
C ASP A 249 0.02 10.73 -6.58
N ASN A 250 -0.77 9.89 -5.92
CA ASN A 250 -2.09 10.29 -5.41
C ASN A 250 -2.03 11.53 -4.50
N ARG A 251 -0.93 11.73 -3.77
CA ARG A 251 -0.72 12.92 -2.92
C ARG A 251 -0.52 14.17 -3.78
N VAL A 252 0.31 14.07 -4.83
CA VAL A 252 0.51 15.16 -5.80
C VAL A 252 -0.79 15.49 -6.50
N TYR A 253 -1.53 14.47 -6.96
CA TYR A 253 -2.84 14.64 -7.57
C TYR A 253 -3.81 15.40 -6.64
N ASN A 254 -3.89 15.00 -5.37
CA ASN A 254 -4.77 15.64 -4.39
C ASN A 254 -4.44 17.13 -4.16
N GLU A 255 -3.17 17.53 -4.27
CA GLU A 255 -2.80 18.95 -4.23
C GLU A 255 -3.05 19.65 -5.56
N PHE A 256 -2.74 18.98 -6.68
CA PHE A 256 -2.95 19.51 -8.02
C PHE A 256 -4.41 19.90 -8.27
N VAL A 257 -5.37 19.07 -7.86
CA VAL A 257 -6.80 19.36 -8.08
C VAL A 257 -7.34 20.52 -7.22
N LYS A 258 -6.64 20.91 -6.15
CA LYS A 258 -7.03 22.06 -5.31
C LYS A 258 -6.70 23.38 -5.99
N ASP A 259 -5.57 23.43 -6.71
CA ASP A 259 -5.07 24.61 -7.41
C ASP A 259 -4.14 24.16 -8.55
N THR A 260 -4.74 23.91 -9.73
CA THR A 260 -4.01 23.40 -10.90
C THR A 260 -3.00 24.40 -11.44
N ASP A 261 -3.29 25.70 -11.30
CA ASP A 261 -2.42 26.77 -11.76
C ASP A 261 -1.15 26.91 -10.91
N ARG A 262 -1.18 26.45 -9.64
CA ARG A 262 0.00 26.44 -8.75
C ARG A 262 1.18 25.68 -9.34
N PHE A 263 0.92 24.56 -10.01
CA PHE A 263 1.95 23.67 -10.53
C PHE A 263 2.40 24.04 -11.94
N GLY A 264 1.52 24.67 -12.72
CA GLY A 264 1.75 25.02 -14.12
C GLY A 264 1.15 24.02 -15.10
N GLU A 265 1.64 24.03 -16.34
CA GLU A 265 1.17 23.10 -17.38
C GLU A 265 1.83 21.72 -17.18
N ILE A 266 1.06 20.64 -17.31
CA ILE A 266 1.63 19.28 -17.27
C ILE A 266 2.69 19.15 -18.37
N ALA A 267 3.86 18.61 -18.04
CA ALA A 267 4.92 18.32 -19.00
C ALA A 267 4.97 16.82 -19.31
N TYR A 268 5.26 15.98 -18.30
CA TYR A 268 5.35 14.53 -18.39
C TYR A 268 5.46 13.91 -16.99
N SER A 269 5.64 12.59 -16.90
CA SER A 269 5.99 11.89 -15.66
C SER A 269 7.16 10.94 -15.87
N LEU A 270 7.95 10.72 -14.82
CA LEU A 270 9.06 9.79 -14.79
C LEU A 270 8.95 8.87 -13.56
N GLY A 271 9.12 7.56 -13.76
CA GLY A 271 9.40 6.65 -12.66
C GLY A 271 10.86 6.80 -12.25
N ILE A 272 11.10 7.33 -11.05
CA ILE A 272 12.45 7.56 -10.52
C ILE A 272 12.77 6.43 -9.55
N GLY A 273 13.70 5.57 -9.94
CA GLY A 273 14.13 4.46 -9.10
C GLY A 273 15.12 3.50 -9.75
N GLY A 274 15.81 2.72 -8.92
CA GLY A 274 16.87 1.79 -9.34
C GLY A 274 16.42 0.33 -9.49
N GLY A 275 15.12 0.05 -9.52
CA GLY A 275 14.57 -1.31 -9.63
C GLY A 275 14.79 -2.20 -8.40
N ARG A 276 15.34 -1.66 -7.30
CA ARG A 276 15.69 -2.42 -6.08
C ARG A 276 14.49 -2.78 -5.18
N GLY A 277 13.27 -2.52 -5.64
CA GLY A 277 12.02 -2.78 -4.90
C GLY A 277 11.79 -1.82 -3.73
N GLY A 278 10.53 -1.57 -3.39
CA GLY A 278 10.13 -0.72 -2.26
C GLY A 278 9.85 0.75 -2.60
N LEU A 279 9.00 1.39 -1.79
CA LEU A 279 8.55 2.78 -1.93
C LEU A 279 9.69 3.80 -1.75
N MET A 280 10.76 3.42 -1.05
CA MET A 280 11.93 4.29 -0.83
C MET A 280 12.85 4.39 -2.03
N HIS A 281 12.79 3.39 -2.92
CA HIS A 281 13.67 3.30 -4.07
C HIS A 281 12.97 3.58 -5.39
N ASN A 282 11.64 3.73 -5.38
CA ASN A 282 10.85 3.97 -6.59
C ASN A 282 9.70 4.94 -6.25
N TYR A 283 9.69 6.11 -6.89
CA TYR A 283 8.59 7.07 -6.83
C TYR A 283 8.26 7.61 -8.21
N VAL A 284 7.10 8.26 -8.34
CA VAL A 284 6.72 8.97 -9.57
C VAL A 284 6.99 10.46 -9.37
N GLY A 285 7.90 10.99 -10.18
CA GLY A 285 8.07 12.42 -10.36
C GLY A 285 7.13 12.92 -11.45
N THR A 286 6.28 13.89 -11.13
CA THR A 286 5.44 14.59 -12.11
C THR A 286 6.10 15.91 -12.47
N PHE A 287 6.29 16.14 -13.75
CA PHE A 287 6.96 17.34 -14.26
C PHE A 287 5.95 18.30 -14.86
N PHE A 288 6.17 19.59 -14.60
CA PHE A 288 5.34 20.70 -15.06
C PHE A 288 6.20 21.74 -15.76
N THR A 289 5.61 22.49 -16.69
CA THR A 289 6.13 23.79 -17.14
C THR A 289 5.51 24.85 -16.25
N ASP A 290 6.31 25.42 -15.35
CA ASP A 290 5.83 26.39 -14.38
C ASP A 290 5.55 27.78 -14.99
N GLN A 291 5.06 28.72 -14.18
CA GLN A 291 4.77 30.09 -14.60
C GLN A 291 5.99 30.88 -15.12
N TYR A 292 7.21 30.40 -14.88
CA TYR A 292 8.45 31.00 -15.38
C TYR A 292 8.89 30.38 -16.71
N GLY A 293 8.15 29.40 -17.22
CA GLY A 293 8.43 28.67 -18.45
C GLY A 293 9.55 27.63 -18.28
N GLY A 294 9.97 27.35 -17.05
CA GLY A 294 10.96 26.32 -16.76
C GLY A 294 10.31 25.02 -16.29
N GLU A 295 11.12 23.98 -16.21
CA GLU A 295 10.68 22.67 -15.72
C GLU A 295 10.64 22.64 -14.19
N ALA A 296 9.51 22.23 -13.64
CA ALA A 296 9.28 22.03 -12.23
C ALA A 296 8.90 20.58 -11.93
N GLU A 297 9.30 20.05 -10.80
CA GLU A 297 9.04 18.65 -10.40
C GLU A 297 8.18 18.60 -9.14
N ALA A 298 7.17 17.71 -9.10
CA ALA A 298 6.42 17.40 -7.91
C ALA A 298 6.41 15.89 -7.62
N TYR A 299 6.53 15.52 -6.35
CA TYR A 299 6.42 14.14 -5.91
C TYR A 299 5.98 14.01 -4.44
N GLY A 300 5.46 12.85 -4.06
CA GLY A 300 5.21 12.46 -2.67
C GLY A 300 6.17 11.33 -2.26
N LEU A 301 7.07 11.58 -1.30
CA LEU A 301 7.98 10.56 -0.73
C LEU A 301 7.52 10.21 0.68
N LEU A 302 7.20 8.93 0.93
CA LEU A 302 6.99 8.28 2.26
C LEU A 302 6.22 9.05 3.34
N SER A 303 5.50 10.10 2.95
CA SER A 303 4.86 11.09 3.82
C SER A 303 3.56 11.52 3.13
N ALA A 304 2.63 12.13 3.86
CA ALA A 304 1.40 12.67 3.28
C ALA A 304 1.66 13.96 2.46
N SER A 305 2.80 14.60 2.69
CA SER A 305 3.20 15.87 2.09
C SER A 305 3.67 15.74 0.65
N VAL A 306 3.59 16.86 -0.08
CA VAL A 306 4.07 16.97 -1.47
C VAL A 306 5.28 17.90 -1.50
N ARG A 307 6.33 17.47 -2.17
CA ARG A 307 7.50 18.31 -2.49
C ARG A 307 7.35 18.82 -3.90
N TYR A 308 7.56 20.13 -4.09
CA TYR A 308 7.47 20.80 -5.38
C TYR A 308 8.72 21.67 -5.60
N TYR A 309 9.42 21.42 -6.70
CA TYR A 309 10.65 22.09 -7.09
C TYR A 309 10.36 23.00 -8.28
N PRO A 310 10.04 24.29 -8.07
CA PRO A 310 9.86 25.24 -9.16
C PRO A 310 11.20 25.49 -9.88
N SER A 311 11.15 25.83 -11.17
CA SER A 311 12.34 26.00 -12.01
C SER A 311 13.24 27.17 -11.59
N ASN A 312 12.71 28.13 -10.84
CA ASN A 312 13.39 29.37 -10.49
C ASN A 312 13.58 29.58 -8.97
N GLY A 313 13.31 28.56 -8.16
CA GLY A 313 13.23 28.70 -6.71
C GLY A 313 13.82 27.53 -5.93
N GLY A 314 13.74 27.66 -4.60
CA GLY A 314 13.99 26.56 -3.68
C GLY A 314 12.79 25.61 -3.59
N GLU A 315 13.00 24.48 -2.93
CA GLU A 315 11.92 23.51 -2.70
C GLU A 315 10.74 24.13 -1.95
N ILE A 316 9.53 23.83 -2.40
CA ILE A 316 8.29 24.15 -1.72
C ILE A 316 7.72 22.84 -1.16
N VAL A 317 7.56 22.79 0.16
CA VAL A 317 6.87 21.68 0.84
C VAL A 317 5.41 22.07 1.07
N ILE A 318 4.49 21.31 0.45
CA ILE A 318 3.06 21.36 0.74
C ILE A 318 2.79 20.34 1.84
N ASP A 319 2.74 20.84 3.06
CA ASP A 319 2.70 20.07 4.29
C ASP A 319 1.28 19.58 4.58
N ASN A 320 1.13 18.26 4.53
CA ASN A 320 -0.11 17.55 4.82
C ASN A 320 0.09 16.50 5.90
N GLU A 321 1.23 16.51 6.61
CA GLU A 321 1.45 15.52 7.66
C GLU A 321 0.38 15.68 8.74
N PRO A 322 -0.41 14.62 9.01
CA PRO A 322 -1.36 14.67 10.12
C PRO A 322 -0.59 14.89 11.41
N VAL A 323 -1.17 15.67 12.32
CA VAL A 323 -0.70 15.66 13.70
C VAL A 323 -1.09 14.30 14.27
N THR A 324 -0.15 13.36 14.28
CA THR A 324 -0.36 12.02 14.82
C THR A 324 0.01 12.01 16.29
N GLU A 325 -0.91 11.51 17.12
CA GLU A 325 -0.54 11.08 18.45
C GLU A 325 0.45 9.91 18.32
N PRO A 326 1.55 9.88 19.10
CA PRO A 326 2.53 8.81 19.05
C PRO A 326 1.86 7.43 19.24
N THR A 327 2.08 6.52 18.30
CA THR A 327 1.59 5.13 18.40
C THR A 327 2.21 4.43 19.62
N ASP A 328 1.40 3.70 20.40
CA ASP A 328 1.94 2.87 21.49
C ASP A 328 2.77 1.73 20.90
N PRO A 329 4.09 1.62 21.19
CA PRO A 329 4.94 0.57 20.65
C PRO A 329 4.43 -0.85 20.93
N ALA A 330 3.64 -1.05 22.00
CA ALA A 330 3.04 -2.34 22.33
C ALA A 330 1.90 -2.76 21.39
N THR A 331 1.37 -1.83 20.59
CA THR A 331 0.22 -2.05 19.70
C THR A 331 0.59 -2.16 18.22
N VAL A 332 1.87 -1.98 17.88
CA VAL A 332 2.35 -2.00 16.50
C VAL A 332 2.21 -3.40 15.90
N ASP A 333 1.60 -3.48 14.71
CA ASP A 333 1.67 -4.68 13.86
C ASP A 333 3.00 -4.70 13.10
N TRP A 334 3.97 -5.39 13.68
CA TRP A 334 5.32 -5.53 13.11
C TRP A 334 5.39 -6.29 11.79
N SER A 335 4.30 -6.95 11.35
CA SER A 335 4.26 -7.58 10.02
C SER A 335 4.25 -6.56 8.88
N GLN A 336 3.90 -5.30 9.17
CA GLN A 336 3.89 -4.19 8.23
C GLN A 336 5.19 -3.37 8.26
N ALA A 337 6.12 -3.71 9.16
CA ALA A 337 7.38 -3.00 9.33
C ALA A 337 8.43 -3.45 8.31
N GLU A 338 9.36 -2.56 7.97
CA GLU A 338 10.47 -2.85 7.07
C GLU A 338 11.65 -3.46 7.84
N TYR A 339 12.21 -4.55 7.33
CA TYR A 339 13.44 -5.14 7.88
C TYR A 339 14.68 -4.41 7.38
N LEU A 340 15.40 -3.78 8.32
CA LEU A 340 16.66 -3.08 8.09
C LEU A 340 17.85 -3.97 8.45
N LYS A 341 18.52 -4.47 7.41
CA LYS A 341 19.57 -5.50 7.53
C LYS A 341 20.78 -5.05 8.37
N TYR A 342 21.23 -3.81 8.23
CA TYR A 342 22.44 -3.33 8.92
C TYR A 342 22.27 -3.23 10.44
N PRO A 343 21.22 -2.55 10.95
CA PRO A 343 20.98 -2.54 12.37
C PRO A 343 20.37 -3.86 12.88
N GLY A 344 19.85 -4.73 11.99
CA GLY A 344 19.11 -5.93 12.39
C GLY A 344 17.81 -5.55 13.10
N ALA A 345 17.05 -4.64 12.48
CA ALA A 345 15.88 -4.00 13.10
C ALA A 345 14.64 -4.13 12.22
N LEU A 346 13.47 -4.04 12.83
CA LEU A 346 12.23 -3.69 12.14
C LEU A 346 11.96 -2.20 12.33
N TYR A 347 11.60 -1.54 11.24
CA TYR A 347 11.31 -0.12 11.13
C TYR A 347 9.83 0.09 10.82
N TYR A 348 9.14 0.82 11.69
CA TYR A 348 7.76 1.23 11.47
C TYR A 348 7.67 2.75 11.46
N GLN A 349 7.22 3.34 10.35
CA GLN A 349 7.01 4.78 10.24
C GLN A 349 5.80 5.19 11.08
N ASP A 350 5.98 6.16 11.98
CA ASP A 350 4.93 6.68 12.86
C ASP A 350 4.93 8.22 12.83
N GLY A 351 4.22 8.78 11.85
CA GLY A 351 4.27 10.21 11.53
C GLY A 351 5.68 10.64 11.11
N GLU A 352 6.20 11.71 11.72
CA GLU A 352 7.59 12.16 11.53
C GLU A 352 8.61 11.43 12.42
N SER A 353 8.20 10.37 13.11
CA SER A 353 9.07 9.55 13.95
C SER A 353 9.03 8.09 13.49
N ALA A 354 9.87 7.26 14.08
CA ALA A 354 9.90 5.84 13.81
C ALA A 354 9.87 5.03 15.10
N LEU A 355 9.21 3.88 15.05
CA LEU A 355 9.31 2.84 16.06
C LEU A 355 10.24 1.75 15.56
N ILE A 356 11.25 1.42 16.37
CA ILE A 356 12.35 0.54 15.99
C ILE A 356 12.48 -0.57 17.04
N ILE A 357 12.50 -1.82 16.58
CA ILE A 357 12.68 -3.00 17.45
C ILE A 357 13.74 -3.94 16.86
N ALA A 358 14.45 -4.67 17.73
CA ALA A 358 15.38 -5.70 17.29
C ALA A 358 14.66 -6.81 16.49
N ALA A 359 15.29 -7.30 15.43
CA ALA A 359 14.70 -8.26 14.51
C ALA A 359 15.62 -9.44 14.21
N ASN A 360 15.00 -10.60 13.98
CA ASN A 360 15.67 -11.79 13.46
C ASN A 360 15.96 -11.62 11.95
N PRO A 361 16.90 -12.41 11.39
CA PRO A 361 17.21 -12.36 9.95
C PRO A 361 16.04 -12.69 9.01
N ASP A 362 14.96 -13.30 9.52
CA ASP A 362 13.74 -13.61 8.78
C ASP A 362 12.71 -12.46 8.79
N GLY A 363 13.04 -11.31 9.38
CA GLY A 363 12.15 -10.16 9.45
C GLY A 363 11.11 -10.25 10.57
N THR A 364 11.27 -11.14 11.55
CA THR A 364 10.39 -11.20 12.73
C THR A 364 11.00 -10.45 13.93
N PRO A 365 10.18 -9.87 14.84
CA PRO A 365 10.70 -9.27 16.06
C PRO A 365 11.42 -10.29 16.95
N VAL A 366 12.52 -9.88 17.59
CA VAL A 366 13.18 -10.70 18.62
C VAL A 366 12.28 -10.77 19.85
N GLU A 367 12.04 -11.98 20.36
CA GLU A 367 11.18 -12.19 21.53
C GLU A 367 11.66 -11.39 22.75
N GLY A 368 10.77 -10.59 23.34
CA GLY A 368 11.05 -9.76 24.50
C GLY A 368 11.88 -8.50 24.21
N ALA A 369 12.20 -8.20 22.95
CA ALA A 369 12.84 -6.94 22.59
C ALA A 369 11.94 -5.75 22.92
N THR A 370 12.55 -4.67 23.40
CA THR A 370 11.87 -3.39 23.62
C THR A 370 11.93 -2.59 22.32
N ALA A 371 10.80 -2.03 21.90
CA ALA A 371 10.74 -1.07 20.83
C ALA A 371 11.04 0.33 21.36
N TYR A 372 11.80 1.12 20.61
CA TYR A 372 12.15 2.49 20.94
C TYR A 372 11.73 3.44 19.84
N ARG A 373 11.33 4.64 20.23
CA ARG A 373 11.00 5.74 19.33
C ARG A 373 12.26 6.48 18.91
N SER A 374 12.36 6.80 17.62
CA SER A 374 13.40 7.66 17.08
C SER A 374 12.80 8.75 16.21
N ASP A 375 12.78 9.96 16.74
CA ASP A 375 12.27 11.14 16.04
C ASP A 375 13.19 11.50 14.86
N TRP A 376 14.51 11.44 15.03
CA TRP A 376 15.42 11.81 13.97
C TRP A 376 15.48 10.77 12.84
N ILE A 377 15.46 9.46 13.15
CA ILE A 377 15.42 8.44 12.09
C ILE A 377 14.12 8.56 11.32
N GLY A 378 12.97 8.62 12.01
CA GLY A 378 11.69 8.79 11.33
C GLY A 378 11.64 10.05 10.48
N TYR A 379 12.11 11.17 11.03
CA TYR A 379 12.14 12.45 10.35
C TYR A 379 12.99 12.36 9.08
N GLN A 380 14.25 11.92 9.19
CA GLN A 380 15.15 11.83 8.05
C GLN A 380 14.69 10.81 7.01
N MET A 381 14.10 9.69 7.44
CA MET A 381 13.59 8.64 6.55
C MET A 381 12.42 9.13 5.69
N THR A 382 11.53 9.99 6.19
CA THR A 382 10.48 10.62 5.33
C THR A 382 11.06 11.52 4.23
N ARG A 383 12.35 11.88 4.35
CA ARG A 383 13.07 12.77 3.44
C ARG A 383 14.13 12.04 2.62
N VAL A 384 14.19 10.71 2.73
CA VAL A 384 15.07 9.88 1.93
C VAL A 384 14.56 9.87 0.49
N ALA A 385 15.35 10.42 -0.41
CA ALA A 385 15.21 10.27 -1.85
C ALA A 385 16.28 9.32 -2.38
N PHE A 386 16.15 8.89 -3.63
CA PHE A 386 17.21 8.13 -4.29
C PHE A 386 18.55 8.91 -4.23
N TYR A 387 19.59 8.31 -3.64
CA TYR A 387 20.89 8.93 -3.32
C TYR A 387 20.93 9.97 -2.18
N SER A 388 19.90 10.11 -1.35
CA SER A 388 20.01 10.95 -0.17
C SER A 388 21.09 10.41 0.78
N SER A 389 22.10 11.24 1.05
CA SER A 389 23.16 10.96 2.02
C SER A 389 22.81 11.63 3.34
N ASN A 390 21.82 11.11 4.06
CA ASN A 390 21.53 11.53 5.42
C ASN A 390 21.89 10.41 6.42
N SER A 391 22.04 10.76 7.69
CA SER A 391 22.48 9.83 8.72
C SER A 391 21.53 8.64 8.88
N ALA A 392 20.22 8.82 8.71
CA ALA A 392 19.25 7.74 8.89
C ALA A 392 19.34 6.70 7.76
N TYR A 393 19.50 7.15 6.52
CA TYR A 393 19.77 6.26 5.39
C TYR A 393 21.07 5.50 5.60
N SER A 394 22.15 6.21 5.98
CA SER A 394 23.44 5.57 6.24
C SER A 394 23.35 4.56 7.39
N TRP A 395 22.61 4.85 8.45
CA TRP A 395 22.32 3.90 9.52
C TRP A 395 21.57 2.65 9.04
N ALA A 396 20.54 2.82 8.20
CA ALA A 396 19.67 1.75 7.74
C ALA A 396 20.30 0.86 6.65
N TYR A 397 21.00 1.47 5.68
CA TYR A 397 21.45 0.83 4.43
C TYR A 397 22.96 0.91 4.19
N GLY A 398 23.70 1.61 5.04
CA GLY A 398 25.12 1.85 4.85
C GLY A 398 25.41 2.83 3.71
N SER A 399 26.56 2.67 3.07
CA SER A 399 27.06 3.56 2.02
C SER A 399 26.25 3.43 0.74
N ILE A 400 25.72 4.55 0.25
CA ILE A 400 25.03 4.64 -1.04
C ILE A 400 25.88 4.16 -2.23
N MET A 401 27.21 4.32 -2.17
CA MET A 401 28.13 4.05 -3.30
C MET A 401 28.82 2.70 -3.23
N GLY A 402 28.85 2.05 -2.06
CA GLY A 402 29.56 0.79 -1.84
C GLY A 402 28.70 -0.31 -1.22
N GLY A 403 27.48 0.01 -0.79
CA GLY A 403 26.59 -0.90 -0.08
C GLY A 403 27.22 -1.50 1.16
N GLY A 404 28.26 -0.86 1.72
CA GLY A 404 29.02 -1.31 2.88
C GLY A 404 28.69 -0.49 4.12
N PRO A 405 29.14 -0.92 5.29
CA PRO A 405 28.90 -0.24 6.55
C PRO A 405 29.47 1.19 6.59
N THR A 406 28.82 2.07 7.35
CA THR A 406 29.22 3.47 7.61
C THR A 406 29.43 3.72 9.11
N GLU A 407 29.85 4.93 9.43
CA GLU A 407 29.89 5.43 10.81
C GLU A 407 28.54 5.27 11.52
N GLU A 408 27.44 5.67 10.88
CA GLU A 408 26.10 5.56 11.43
C GLU A 408 25.67 4.11 11.68
N THR A 409 26.03 3.16 10.80
CA THR A 409 25.72 1.75 11.04
C THR A 409 26.40 1.19 12.30
N ALA A 410 27.51 1.79 12.74
CA ALA A 410 28.21 1.39 13.97
C ALA A 410 27.48 1.81 15.25
N LEU A 411 26.41 2.61 15.17
CA LEU A 411 25.51 2.86 16.29
C LEU A 411 24.74 1.60 16.69
N GLY A 412 24.36 0.74 15.74
CA GLY A 412 23.53 -0.44 16.01
C GLY A 412 22.07 -0.08 16.34
N LEU A 413 21.44 -0.81 17.27
CA LEU A 413 20.05 -0.57 17.66
C LEU A 413 19.92 0.55 18.70
N PRO A 414 18.82 1.32 18.68
CA PRO A 414 18.47 2.21 19.80
C PRO A 414 18.35 1.43 21.11
N VAL A 415 18.71 2.07 22.22
CA VAL A 415 18.55 1.53 23.57
C VAL A 415 17.73 2.45 24.49
N ALA A 416 17.27 3.58 23.96
CA ALA A 416 16.38 4.53 24.59
C ALA A 416 15.58 5.29 23.52
N ASP A 417 14.44 5.85 23.91
CA ASP A 417 13.70 6.80 23.08
C ASP A 417 14.54 8.06 22.83
N SER A 418 14.33 8.69 21.68
CA SER A 418 14.90 10.01 21.39
C SER A 418 14.43 11.07 22.40
N GLN A 419 15.34 11.98 22.72
CA GLN A 419 15.09 13.12 23.58
C GLN A 419 15.32 14.42 22.81
N LEU A 420 14.45 15.40 23.05
CA LEU A 420 14.64 16.75 22.56
C LEU A 420 15.40 17.56 23.61
N VAL A 421 16.55 18.11 23.21
CA VAL A 421 17.42 18.92 24.09
C VAL A 421 17.64 20.28 23.43
N GLU A 422 17.54 21.36 24.19
CA GLU A 422 17.85 22.71 23.72
C GLU A 422 19.24 23.15 24.22
N GLU A 423 20.11 23.57 23.30
CA GLU A 423 21.43 24.14 23.61
C GLU A 423 21.61 25.45 22.83
N ASP A 424 21.91 26.54 23.55
CA ASP A 424 22.10 27.87 22.98
C ASP A 424 20.96 28.34 22.04
N GLY A 425 19.73 27.91 22.33
CA GLY A 425 18.52 28.24 21.55
C GLY A 425 18.32 27.39 20.30
N VAL A 426 19.11 26.32 20.13
CA VAL A 426 18.97 25.33 19.05
C VAL A 426 18.46 24.02 19.65
N GLU A 427 17.41 23.46 19.05
CA GLU A 427 16.86 22.15 19.46
C GLU A 427 17.61 21.00 18.77
N TYR A 428 17.91 19.95 19.52
CA TYR A 428 18.59 18.74 19.04
C TYR A 428 17.80 17.50 19.44
N TYR A 429 17.72 16.54 18.52
CA TYR A 429 17.40 15.16 18.87
C TYR A 429 18.67 14.47 19.37
N VAL A 430 18.61 13.91 20.57
CA VAL A 430 19.68 13.10 21.18
C VAL A 430 19.14 11.70 21.43
N GLN A 431 19.87 10.67 21.01
CA GLN A 431 19.45 9.30 21.22
C GLN A 431 20.64 8.37 21.47
N ASP A 432 20.46 7.47 22.43
CA ASP A 432 21.41 6.42 22.77
C ASP A 432 21.16 5.14 21.98
N PHE A 433 22.25 4.55 21.53
CA PHE A 433 22.32 3.30 20.79
C PHE A 433 23.32 2.34 21.43
N GLN A 434 23.29 1.08 20.99
CA GLN A 434 24.23 0.05 21.44
C GLN A 434 25.71 0.46 21.27
N GLY A 435 26.03 1.20 20.22
CA GLY A 435 27.38 1.61 19.87
C GLY A 435 27.77 3.04 20.21
N GLY A 436 26.87 3.84 20.80
CA GLY A 436 27.16 5.22 21.14
C GLY A 436 25.91 6.08 21.23
N THR A 437 26.11 7.38 21.14
CA THR A 437 25.04 8.39 21.14
C THR A 437 25.15 9.21 19.87
N ILE A 438 24.01 9.59 19.30
CA ILE A 438 23.94 10.58 18.22
C ILE A 438 23.20 11.82 18.72
N LYS A 439 23.70 12.99 18.31
CA LYS A 439 23.04 14.28 18.51
C LYS A 439 22.89 14.96 17.16
N ILE A 440 21.67 15.33 16.80
CA ILE A 440 21.38 15.94 15.50
C ILE A 440 20.45 17.12 15.67
N GLU A 441 20.75 18.23 14.99
CA GLU A 441 19.94 19.43 15.05
C GLU A 441 18.54 19.14 14.51
N LYS A 442 17.51 19.47 15.29
CA LYS A 442 16.13 19.33 14.85
C LYS A 442 15.86 20.31 13.72
N GLN A 443 15.66 19.77 12.53
CA GLN A 443 15.32 20.56 11.37
C GLN A 443 13.83 20.91 11.37
N ASN A 444 13.52 22.06 10.77
CA ASN A 444 12.14 22.39 10.44
C ASN A 444 11.64 21.40 9.38
N ARG A 445 10.46 20.80 9.60
CA ARG A 445 9.81 19.90 8.64
C ARG A 445 9.53 20.51 7.27
N LEU A 446 9.66 21.83 7.13
CA LEU A 446 9.58 22.56 5.85
C LEU A 446 10.96 22.90 5.25
N ALA A 447 12.07 22.44 5.84
CA ALA A 447 13.41 22.71 5.33
C ALA A 447 13.61 22.07 3.95
N GLU A 448 14.23 22.82 3.02
CA GLU A 448 14.39 22.45 1.59
C GLU A 448 15.29 21.23 1.36
N ARG A 449 16.18 20.94 2.30
CA ARG A 449 17.01 19.73 2.32
C ARG A 449 17.33 19.36 3.75
N ASP A 450 17.49 18.06 3.99
CA ASP A 450 18.16 17.59 5.19
C ASP A 450 19.46 16.89 4.81
N GLU A 451 20.53 17.66 4.78
CA GLU A 451 21.91 17.17 4.69
C GLU A 451 22.57 17.16 6.08
N THR A 452 21.78 17.20 7.16
CA THR A 452 22.34 17.20 8.51
C THR A 452 22.87 15.81 8.85
N PHE A 453 24.14 15.80 9.25
CA PHE A 453 24.79 14.65 9.85
C PHE A 453 24.84 14.87 11.36
N GLY A 454 24.47 13.85 12.11
CA GLY A 454 24.54 13.90 13.56
C GLY A 454 25.99 13.86 14.07
N GLU A 455 26.24 14.52 15.18
CA GLU A 455 27.44 14.33 15.97
C GLU A 455 27.36 12.96 16.67
N ILE A 456 28.25 12.03 16.30
CA ILE A 456 28.27 10.69 16.88
C ILE A 456 29.40 10.57 17.91
N THR A 457 29.03 10.11 19.10
CA THR A 457 29.99 9.72 20.15
C THR A 457 29.93 8.21 20.36
N TYR A 458 30.95 7.49 19.88
CA TYR A 458 31.02 6.04 20.04
C TYR A 458 31.41 5.60 21.45
N ASN A 459 30.86 4.49 21.90
CA ASN A 459 31.36 3.73 23.05
C ASN A 459 32.39 2.67 22.59
N ASP A 460 32.86 1.80 23.49
CA ASP A 460 33.84 0.77 23.15
C ASP A 460 33.32 -0.24 22.12
N TRP A 461 32.02 -0.55 22.15
CA TRP A 461 31.39 -1.45 21.18
C TRP A 461 31.38 -0.83 19.78
N GLY A 462 30.92 0.43 19.65
CA GLY A 462 30.89 1.12 18.36
C GLY A 462 32.28 1.30 17.76
N ARG A 463 33.28 1.66 18.59
CA ARG A 463 34.69 1.73 18.16
C ARG A 463 35.23 0.38 17.70
N ALA A 464 34.96 -0.69 18.44
CA ALA A 464 35.40 -2.04 18.07
C ALA A 464 34.74 -2.50 16.78
N TRP A 465 33.47 -2.16 16.57
CA TRP A 465 32.75 -2.47 15.35
C TRP A 465 33.40 -1.80 14.13
N LEU A 466 33.72 -0.50 14.22
CA LEU A 466 34.42 0.24 13.16
C LEU A 466 35.84 -0.31 12.89
N GLY A 467 36.55 -0.73 13.93
CA GLY A 467 37.90 -1.28 13.80
C GLY A 467 38.00 -2.69 13.22
N ASN A 468 36.87 -3.39 13.07
CA ASN A 468 36.78 -4.75 12.50
C ASN A 468 36.31 -4.78 11.04
N GLN A 469 36.04 -3.62 10.44
CA GLN A 469 35.80 -3.45 9.00
C GLN A 469 37.13 -3.39 8.25
#